data_AF-A0A7V9V0N6-F1
#
_entry.id   AF-A0A7V9V0N6-F1
#
_cell.length_a   1.000
_cell.length_b   1.000
_cell.length_c   1.000
_cell.angle_alpha   90.00
_cell.angle_beta   90.00
_cell.angle_gamma   90.00
#
_symmetry.space_group_name_H-M   'P 1'
#
loop_
_entity.id
_entity.type
_entity.pdbx_description
1 polymer ?
#
loop_
_entity_poly.entity_id
_entity_poly.type
_entity_poly.pdbx_seq_one_letter_code
_entity_poly.pdbx_strand_id
1 'polypeptide(L)' 'MAENSLVRIEVALEGGQIVSWLVKPASADALEQALSKGESGPTLSLDAEDGRILLVLPRVLYAKRFAREGRVGFGE' A
#
# COMPACT_ATOMS: atom_id res chain seq x y z
N MET A 1 -2.39 23.75 4.95
CA MET A 1 -2.28 22.58 5.85
C MET A 1 -2.02 21.39 4.96
N ALA A 2 -0.86 20.73 5.08
CA ALA A 2 -0.54 19.61 4.20
C ALA A 2 -1.45 18.44 4.56
N GLU A 3 -2.47 18.19 3.73
CA GLU A 3 -3.32 17.03 3.87
C GLU A 3 -2.43 15.79 3.92
N ASN A 4 -2.42 15.09 5.06
CA ASN A 4 -1.73 13.83 5.22
C ASN A 4 -2.41 12.81 4.30
N SER A 5 -1.97 12.78 3.05
CA SER A 5 -2.66 12.12 1.95
C SER A 5 -2.30 10.65 1.97
N LEU A 6 -2.98 9.87 2.82
CA LEU A 6 -2.78 8.44 2.90
C LEU A 6 -3.57 7.72 1.81
N VAL A 7 -3.00 6.61 1.36
CA VAL A 7 -3.53 5.75 0.32
C VAL A 7 -3.72 4.37 0.91
N ARG A 8 -4.91 3.80 0.74
CA ARG A 8 -5.13 2.40 1.11
C ARG A 8 -4.52 1.49 0.07
N ILE A 9 -3.70 0.55 0.54
CA ILE A 9 -3.21 -0.59 -0.23
C ILE A 9 -3.76 -1.87 0.37
N GLU A 10 -4.07 -2.83 -0.50
CA GLU A 10 -4.39 -4.20 -0.12
C GLU A 10 -3.40 -5.14 -0.82
N VAL A 11 -2.84 -6.08 -0.07
CA VAL A 11 -1.88 -7.06 -0.56
C VAL A 11 -2.39 -8.45 -0.23
N ALA A 12 -2.46 -9.31 -1.24
CA ALA A 12 -2.76 -10.73 -1.07
C ALA A 12 -1.48 -11.56 -1.16
N LEU A 13 -1.24 -12.35 -0.13
CA LEU A 13 -0.08 -13.21 0.01
C LEU A 13 -0.42 -14.65 -0.39
N GLU A 14 0.60 -15.40 -0.81
CA GLU A 14 0.51 -16.86 -0.91
C GLU A 14 0.07 -17.46 0.44
N GLY A 15 -0.84 -18.43 0.41
CA GLY A 15 -1.50 -18.97 1.61
C GLY A 15 -2.87 -18.34 1.93
N GLY A 16 -3.33 -17.40 1.11
CA GLY A 16 -4.70 -16.86 1.18
C GLY A 16 -4.90 -15.71 2.18
N GLN A 17 -3.82 -15.25 2.82
CA GLN A 17 -3.87 -14.08 3.69
C GLN A 17 -4.00 -12.80 2.86
N ILE A 18 -4.93 -11.94 3.24
CA ILE A 18 -5.12 -10.61 2.64
C ILE A 18 -4.95 -9.58 3.75
N VAL A 19 -4.12 -8.57 3.49
CA VAL A 19 -3.74 -7.53 4.45
C VAL A 19 -3.94 -6.15 3.81
N SER A 20 -4.43 -5.20 4.59
CA SER A 20 -4.71 -3.83 4.15
C SER A 20 -4.02 -2.82 5.05
N TRP A 21 -3.44 -1.78 4.47
CA TRP A 21 -2.80 -0.69 5.22
C TRP A 21 -3.07 0.66 4.57
N LEU A 22 -3.08 1.71 5.39
CA LEU A 22 -3.03 3.11 4.95
C LEU A 22 -1.56 3.54 4.94
N VAL A 23 -1.03 3.86 3.77
CA VAL A 23 0.38 4.21 3.58
C VAL A 23 0.55 5.55 2.88
N LYS A 24 1.74 6.14 3.00
CA LYS A 24 2.11 7.32 2.21
C LYS A 24 2.11 6.97 0.71
N PRO A 25 1.80 7.92 -0.19
CA PRO A 25 1.76 7.67 -1.63
C PRO A 25 3.08 7.09 -2.15
N ALA A 26 4.21 7.67 -1.72
CA ALA A 26 5.54 7.18 -2.09
C ALA A 26 5.81 5.71 -1.72
N SER A 27 5.22 5.21 -0.63
CA SER A 27 5.32 3.80 -0.24
C SER A 27 4.45 2.90 -1.12
N ALA A 28 3.27 3.37 -1.54
CA ALA A 28 2.46 2.67 -2.53
C ALA A 28 3.17 2.59 -3.89
N ASP A 29 3.74 3.70 -4.36
CA ASP A 29 4.50 3.74 -5.62
C ASP A 29 5.73 2.81 -5.57
N ALA A 30 6.45 2.77 -4.45
CA ALA A 30 7.58 1.87 -4.26
C ALA A 30 7.18 0.39 -4.29
N LEU A 31 6.00 0.05 -3.73
CA LEU A 31 5.45 -1.30 -3.79
C LEU A 31 5.09 -1.70 -5.22
N GLU A 32 4.40 -0.83 -5.97
CA GLU A 32 4.04 -1.07 -7.37
C GLU A 32 5.27 -1.30 -8.25
N GLN A 33 6.34 -0.52 -8.03
CA GLN A 33 7.61 -0.69 -8.74
C GLN A 33 8.31 -2.00 -8.38
N ALA A 34 8.36 -2.36 -7.09
CA ALA A 34 8.99 -3.60 -6.65
C ALA A 34 8.29 -4.83 -7.23
N LEU A 35 6.95 -4.83 -7.26
CA LEU A 35 6.14 -5.88 -7.87
C LEU A 35 6.37 -5.97 -9.39
N SER A 36 6.45 -4.83 -10.07
CA SER A 36 6.68 -4.78 -11.52
C SER A 36 8.04 -5.31 -11.95
N LYS A 37 9.06 -5.23 -11.08
CA LYS A 37 10.39 -5.80 -11.33
C LYS A 37 10.45 -7.31 -11.16
N GLY A 38 9.44 -7.93 -10.54
CA GLY A 38 9.41 -9.37 -10.25
C GLY A 38 10.51 -9.82 -9.29
N GLU A 39 11.14 -8.90 -8.56
CA GLU A 39 12.15 -9.25 -7.56
C GLU A 39 11.46 -10.00 -6.41
N SER A 40 11.71 -11.29 -6.30
CA SER A 40 11.30 -12.11 -5.16
C SER A 40 12.34 -12.00 -4.05
N GLY A 41 11.88 -11.80 -2.81
CA GLY A 41 12.76 -11.75 -1.64
C GLY A 41 13.30 -10.39 -1.14
N PRO A 42 13.16 -9.22 -1.79
CA PRO A 42 13.50 -7.98 -1.14
C PRO A 42 12.48 -7.63 -0.05
N THR A 43 12.99 -7.11 1.08
CA THR A 43 12.14 -6.55 2.13
C THR A 43 11.86 -5.09 1.80
N LEU A 44 10.60 -4.75 1.60
CA LEU A 44 10.15 -3.39 1.35
C LEU A 44 9.71 -2.73 2.65
N SER A 45 10.20 -1.51 2.89
CA SER A 45 9.74 -0.68 4.00
C SER A 45 8.61 0.23 3.56
N LEU A 46 7.45 0.10 4.19
CA LEU A 46 6.26 0.93 3.94
C LEU A 46 6.04 1.88 5.11
N ASP A 47 5.85 3.16 4.82
CA ASP A 47 5.43 4.16 5.81
C ASP A 47 3.90 4.14 5.92
N ALA A 48 3.39 3.48 6.96
CA ALA A 48 1.97 3.42 7.27
C ALA A 48 1.56 4.48 8.30
N GLU A 49 0.26 4.69 8.46
CA GLU A 49 -0.33 5.60 9.45
C GLU A 49 0.14 5.27 10.88
N ASP A 50 0.09 3.99 11.25
CA ASP A 50 0.43 3.50 12.59
C ASP A 50 1.92 3.22 12.81
N GLY A 51 2.76 3.50 11.81
CA GLY A 51 4.20 3.28 11.87
C GLY A 51 4.77 2.58 10.64
N ARG A 52 6.04 2.17 10.73
CA ARG A 52 6.76 1.56 9.61
C ARG A 52 6.52 0.06 9.57
N ILE A 53 6.18 -0.46 8.39
CA ILE A 53 5.92 -1.88 8.16
C ILE A 53 7.03 -2.43 7.26
N LEU A 54 7.57 -3.60 7.63
CA LEU A 54 8.47 -4.36 6.79
C LEU A 54 7.68 -5.46 6.08
N LEU A 55 7.52 -5.31 4.77
CA LEU A 55 6.92 -6.31 3.90
C LEU A 55 8.04 -7.09 3.23
N VAL A 56 8.31 -8.30 3.70
CA VAL A 56 9.02 -9.27 2.86
C VAL A 56 8.12 -9.52 1.66
N LEU A 57 8.64 -9.46 0.43
CA LEU A 57 7.92 -9.82 -0.78
C LEU A 57 8.07 -11.34 -1.02
N PRO A 58 7.19 -12.22 -0.48
CA PRO A 58 7.06 -13.58 -0.99
C PRO A 58 6.36 -13.52 -2.36
N ARG A 59 5.87 -14.66 -2.86
CA ARG A 59 4.90 -14.64 -3.97
C ARG A 59 3.67 -13.81 -3.57
N VAL A 60 3.66 -12.55 -3.98
CA VAL A 60 2.51 -11.67 -3.91
C VAL A 60 1.58 -12.05 -5.05
N LEU A 61 0.34 -12.41 -4.73
CA LEU A 61 -0.65 -12.82 -5.73
C LEU A 61 -1.22 -11.59 -6.44
N TYR A 62 -1.52 -10.53 -5.67
CA TYR A 62 -1.89 -9.24 -6.21
C TYR A 62 -1.71 -8.13 -5.17
N ALA A 63 -1.61 -6.88 -5.65
CA ALA A 63 -1.76 -5.69 -4.84
C ALA A 63 -2.79 -4.75 -5.48
N LYS A 64 -3.66 -4.16 -4.66
CA LYS A 64 -4.68 -3.19 -5.08
C LYS A 64 -4.50 -1.88 -4.33
N ARG A 65 -4.25 -0.81 -5.07
CA ARG A 65 -4.24 0.56 -4.56
C ARG A 65 -5.62 1.18 -4.74
N PHE A 66 -6.19 1.73 -3.67
CA PHE A 66 -7.46 2.45 -3.74
C PHE A 66 -7.20 3.92 -4.09
N ALA A 67 -7.95 4.46 -5.05
CA ALA A 67 -7.95 5.89 -5.31
C ALA A 67 -8.54 6.62 -4.09
N ARG A 68 -8.04 7.83 -3.79
CA ARG A 68 -8.56 8.70 -2.71
C ARG A 68 -10.07 8.83 -2.91
N GLU A 69 -10.87 8.30 -1.99
CA GLU A 69 -12.30 8.60 -1.96
C GLU A 69 -12.42 10.09 -1.71
N GLY A 70 -12.82 10.86 -2.73
CA GLY A 70 -13.23 12.23 -2.54
C GLY A 70 -14.37 12.21 -1.54
N ARG A 71 -14.19 12.78 -0.35
CA ARG A 71 -15.32 13.07 0.54
C ARG A 71 -16.26 13.94 -0.28
N VAL A 72 -17.38 13.37 -0.73
CA VAL A 72 -18.52 14.16 -1.20
C VAL A 72 -19.06 14.85 0.05
N GLY A 73 -18.47 15.99 0.39
CA GLY A 73 -19.05 16.90 1.34
C GLY A 73 -20.28 17.49 0.67
N PHE A 74 -21.47 17.15 1.16
CA PHE A 74 -22.64 17.98 0.93
C PHE A 74 -22.39 19.27 1.71
N GLY A 75 -21.76 20.25 1.07
CA GLY A 75 -21.65 21.61 1.58
C GLY A 75 -23.01 22.30 1.44
N GLU A 76 -23.55 22.76 2.57
CA GLU A 76 -24.37 23.97 2.60
C GLU A 76 -23.48 25.21 2.48
#